data_AF-A0AAN8IRP8-F1
#
_entry.id   AF-A0AAN8IRP8-F1
#
_cell.length_a   1.000
_cell.length_b   1.000
_cell.length_c   1.000
_cell.angle_alpha   90.00
_cell.angle_beta   90.00
_cell.angle_gamma   90.00
#
_symmetry.space_group_name_H-M   'P 1'
#
loop_
_entity.id
_entity.type
_entity.pdbx_description
1 polymer ?
#
loop_
_entity_poly.entity_id
_entity_poly.type
_entity_poly.pdbx_seq_one_letter_code
_entity_poly.pdbx_strand_id
1 'polypeptide(L)'
;MSTPSPGLKSRALLSDEDLEPYVRKQRSDSTEPNRRRLLALDEEEQNLLRTSINSRERKRMHDLNEALEELRSCLPYSQDQSARKMSKINTLLLACNW
;
A
#
# COMPACT_ATOMS: atom_id res chain seq x y z
N MET A 1 -31.02 15.89 -7.31
CA MET A 1 -30.96 14.65 -6.52
C MET A 1 -29.85 14.81 -5.50
N SER A 2 -30.19 14.92 -4.22
CA SER A 2 -29.24 15.16 -3.12
C SER A 2 -28.75 13.82 -2.57
N THR A 3 -27.45 13.63 -2.44
CA THR A 3 -26.87 12.45 -1.77
C THR A 3 -26.88 12.67 -0.25
N PRO A 4 -27.35 11.72 0.57
CA PRO A 4 -27.40 11.91 2.02
C PRO A 4 -26.03 11.63 2.67
N SER A 5 -25.70 12.40 3.70
CA SER A 5 -24.51 12.19 4.56
C SER A 5 -24.59 10.84 5.29
N PRO A 6 -23.51 10.04 5.35
CA PRO A 6 -23.47 8.87 6.20
C PRO A 6 -23.14 9.29 7.64
N GLY A 7 -24.10 9.07 8.53
CA GLY A 7 -23.93 9.26 9.96
C GLY A 7 -22.84 8.38 10.55
N LEU A 8 -22.20 8.90 11.60
CA LEU A 8 -21.19 8.23 12.41
C LEU A 8 -21.71 6.86 12.88
N LYS A 9 -21.10 5.76 12.39
CA LYS A 9 -21.38 4.41 12.87
C LYS A 9 -20.25 3.92 13.76
N SER A 10 -20.68 3.38 14.89
CA SER A 10 -19.94 2.77 15.97
C SER A 10 -18.87 1.77 15.52
N ARG A 11 -17.68 1.92 16.12
CA ARG A 11 -16.37 1.27 15.87
C ARG A 11 -16.30 -0.26 16.03
N ALA A 12 -17.42 -0.98 15.94
CA ALA A 12 -17.50 -2.42 16.19
C ALA A 12 -17.84 -3.26 14.93
N LEU A 13 -18.09 -2.63 13.78
CA LEU A 13 -18.30 -3.30 12.49
C LEU A 13 -17.45 -2.61 11.41
N LEU A 14 -16.16 -2.90 11.38
CA LEU A 14 -15.38 -2.68 10.17
C LEU A 14 -15.58 -3.92 9.30
N SER A 15 -16.55 -3.83 8.40
CA SER A 15 -16.73 -4.75 7.28
C SER A 15 -15.41 -4.90 6.52
N ASP A 16 -15.14 -6.10 5.98
CA ASP A 16 -13.96 -6.46 5.18
C ASP A 16 -13.62 -5.50 4.01
N GLU A 17 -14.49 -4.53 3.72
CA GLU A 17 -14.38 -3.52 2.66
C GLU A 17 -13.41 -2.35 2.98
N ASP A 18 -12.93 -2.22 4.22
CA ASP A 18 -11.90 -1.23 4.61
C ASP A 18 -10.49 -1.85 4.71
N LEU A 19 -10.38 -3.14 4.40
CA LEU A 19 -9.10 -3.82 4.31
C LEU A 19 -8.56 -3.57 2.90
N GLU A 20 -7.62 -2.64 2.76
CA GLU A 20 -6.90 -2.43 1.49
C GLU A 20 -6.56 -3.80 0.88
N PRO A 21 -6.82 -4.02 -0.43
CA PRO A 21 -6.90 -5.35 -1.05
C PRO A 21 -5.61 -6.19 -0.97
N TYR A 22 -4.56 -5.65 -0.40
CA TYR A 22 -3.25 -6.24 -0.25
C TYR A 22 -2.96 -6.78 1.15
N VAL A 23 -3.80 -6.46 2.13
CA VAL A 23 -3.66 -6.92 3.51
C VAL A 23 -4.39 -8.26 3.64
N ARG A 24 -3.77 -9.35 3.16
CA ARG A 24 -4.28 -10.69 3.49
C ARG A 24 -3.95 -10.96 4.96
N LYS A 25 -4.99 -11.15 5.78
CA LYS A 25 -4.96 -11.43 7.22
C LYS A 25 -3.75 -12.28 7.64
N GLN A 26 -2.96 -11.73 8.55
CA GLN A 26 -1.71 -12.28 9.09
C GLN A 26 -1.88 -13.70 9.65
N ARG A 27 -0.95 -14.60 9.30
CA ARG A 27 -0.42 -15.61 10.23
C ARG A 27 1.11 -15.64 10.12
N SER A 28 1.75 -15.56 11.29
CA SER A 28 3.17 -15.77 11.61
C SER A 28 4.22 -15.07 10.74
N ASP A 29 4.74 -13.98 11.27
CA ASP A 29 6.01 -13.39 10.86
C ASP A 29 7.15 -14.40 11.09
N SER A 30 7.79 -14.84 10.01
CA SER A 30 9.03 -15.63 10.05
C SER A 30 9.98 -15.06 9.00
N THR A 31 10.93 -14.28 9.50
CA THR A 31 11.91 -13.45 8.79
C THR A 31 13.13 -14.24 8.31
N GLU A 32 12.97 -15.33 7.55
CA GLU A 32 14.13 -16.08 7.02
C GLU A 32 14.02 -16.42 5.53
N PRO A 33 14.92 -15.93 4.65
CA PRO A 33 14.92 -16.27 3.24
C PRO A 33 15.75 -17.53 3.02
N ASN A 34 15.19 -18.70 3.32
CA ASN A 34 15.85 -19.95 2.96
C ASN A 34 15.33 -20.43 1.60
N ARG A 35 15.94 -19.94 0.52
CA ARG A 35 15.66 -20.40 -0.86
C ARG A 35 15.75 -21.94 -0.97
N ARG A 36 16.53 -22.58 -0.10
CA ARG A 36 16.62 -24.05 0.02
C ARG A 36 15.40 -24.68 0.70
N ARG A 37 14.74 -23.99 1.64
CA ARG A 37 13.45 -24.44 2.21
C ARG A 37 12.35 -24.35 1.16
N LEU A 38 12.30 -23.29 0.36
CA LEU A 38 11.26 -23.13 -0.67
C LEU A 38 11.22 -24.32 -1.65
N LEU A 39 12.39 -24.86 -2.03
CA LEU A 39 12.47 -26.02 -2.93
C LEU A 39 12.10 -27.35 -2.26
N ALA A 40 12.03 -27.39 -0.93
CA ALA A 40 11.68 -28.57 -0.14
C ALA A 40 10.22 -28.58 0.31
N LEU A 41 9.46 -27.52 0.00
CA LEU A 41 8.04 -27.37 0.33
C LEU A 41 7.17 -27.94 -0.80
N ASP A 42 5.98 -28.42 -0.45
CA ASP A 42 4.99 -28.84 -1.43
C ASP A 42 4.47 -27.63 -2.25
N GLU A 43 3.85 -27.86 -3.41
CA GLU A 43 3.43 -26.82 -4.34
C GLU A 43 2.44 -25.82 -3.68
N GLU A 44 1.54 -26.31 -2.83
CA GLU A 44 0.60 -25.49 -2.08
C GLU A 44 1.33 -24.56 -1.08
N GLU A 45 2.28 -25.10 -0.33
CA GLU A 45 3.08 -24.35 0.64
C GLU A 45 3.96 -23.28 -0.04
N GLN A 46 4.54 -23.63 -1.21
CA GLN A 46 5.28 -22.67 -2.02
C GLN A 46 4.40 -21.52 -2.51
N ASN A 47 3.16 -21.82 -2.94
CA ASN A 47 2.22 -20.81 -3.41
C ASN A 47 1.76 -19.88 -2.27
N LEU A 48 1.52 -20.44 -1.08
CA LEU A 48 1.20 -19.65 0.12
C LEU A 48 2.34 -18.70 0.49
N LEU A 49 3.58 -19.19 0.48
CA LEU A 49 4.76 -18.38 0.79
C LEU A 49 4.98 -17.27 -0.25
N ARG A 50 4.87 -17.58 -1.55
CA ARG A 50 4.94 -16.57 -2.62
C ARG A 50 3.86 -15.49 -2.44
N THR A 51 2.64 -15.89 -2.14
CA THR A 51 1.52 -14.96 -1.90
C THR A 51 1.75 -14.08 -0.68
N SER A 52 2.27 -14.65 0.41
CA SER A 52 2.66 -13.92 1.62
C SER A 52 3.74 -12.87 1.34
N ILE A 53 4.81 -13.26 0.63
CA ILE A 53 5.89 -12.35 0.23
C ILE A 53 5.35 -11.21 -0.64
N ASN A 54 4.53 -11.52 -1.64
CA ASN A 54 3.94 -10.53 -2.52
C ASN A 54 3.02 -9.55 -1.75
N SER A 55 2.24 -10.04 -0.80
CA SER A 55 1.40 -9.20 0.07
C SER A 55 2.25 -8.24 0.90
N ARG A 56 3.33 -8.72 1.51
CA ARG A 56 4.25 -7.89 2.28
C ARG A 56 4.92 -6.81 1.43
N GLU A 57 5.40 -7.16 0.24
CA GLU A 57 6.03 -6.18 -0.64
C GLU A 57 5.04 -5.12 -1.14
N ARG A 58 3.79 -5.53 -1.42
CA ARG A 58 2.75 -4.55 -1.75
C ARG A 58 2.53 -3.58 -0.60
N LYS A 59 2.39 -4.06 0.64
CA LYS A 59 2.28 -3.19 1.81
C LYS A 59 3.46 -2.21 1.91
N ARG A 60 4.70 -2.70 1.81
CA ARG A 60 5.90 -1.84 1.80
C ARG A 60 5.85 -0.77 0.69
N MET A 61 5.38 -1.14 -0.50
CA MET A 61 5.22 -0.21 -1.61
C MET A 61 4.08 0.80 -1.40
N HIS A 62 3.02 0.44 -0.68
CA HIS A 62 1.98 1.39 -0.26
C HIS A 62 2.54 2.44 0.69
N ASP A 63 3.21 2.01 1.76
CA ASP A 63 3.83 2.92 2.73
C ASP A 63 4.81 3.89 2.03
N LEU A 64 5.61 3.40 1.07
CA LEU A 64 6.51 4.23 0.27
C LEU A 64 5.76 5.23 -0.62
N ASN A 65 4.67 4.81 -1.26
CA ASN A 65 3.90 5.67 -2.16
C ASN A 65 3.13 6.74 -1.37
N GLU A 66 2.66 6.42 -0.18
CA GLU A 66 2.02 7.35 0.75
C GLU A 66 3.00 8.47 1.14
N ALA A 67 4.20 8.11 1.61
CA ALA A 67 5.25 9.08 1.91
C ALA A 67 5.63 9.96 0.70
N LEU A 68 5.60 9.39 -0.52
CA LEU A 68 5.86 10.15 -1.75
C LEU A 68 4.71 11.14 -2.07
N GLU A 69 3.47 10.80 -1.74
CA GLU A 69 2.32 11.70 -1.91
C GLU A 69 2.33 12.81 -0.85
N GLU A 70 2.69 12.51 0.39
CA GLU A 70 2.95 13.52 1.41
C GLU A 70 4.01 14.51 0.95
N LEU A 71 5.14 14.01 0.39
CA LEU A 71 6.16 14.87 -0.21
C LEU A 71 5.56 15.75 -1.33
N ARG A 72 4.73 15.18 -2.23
CA ARG A 72 4.06 15.99 -3.27
C ARG A 72 3.22 17.11 -2.69
N SER A 73 2.50 16.86 -1.60
CA SER A 73 1.62 17.87 -0.99
C SER A 73 2.38 19.09 -0.46
N CYS A 74 3.65 18.90 -0.07
CA CYS A 74 4.54 19.96 0.37
C CYS A 74 5.21 20.73 -0.80
N LEU A 75 5.15 20.18 -2.02
CA LEU A 75 5.73 20.81 -3.19
C LEU A 75 4.78 21.87 -3.78
N PRO A 76 5.33 22.93 -4.39
CA PRO A 76 4.53 23.91 -5.11
C PRO A 76 3.83 23.28 -6.31
N TYR A 77 2.74 23.92 -6.72
CA TYR A 77 1.85 23.45 -7.79
C TYR A 77 1.06 22.17 -7.48
N SER A 78 1.23 21.57 -6.29
CA SER A 78 0.44 20.42 -5.85
C SER A 78 -1.03 20.75 -5.57
N GLN A 79 -1.34 22.02 -5.28
CA GLN A 79 -2.66 22.52 -4.89
C GLN A 79 -3.53 22.94 -6.09
N ASP A 80 -2.96 23.01 -7.30
CA ASP A 80 -3.75 23.32 -8.48
C ASP A 80 -4.60 22.09 -8.84
N GLN A 81 -5.89 22.14 -8.48
CA GLN A 81 -6.84 21.05 -8.72
C GLN A 81 -7.03 20.74 -10.22
N SER A 82 -6.61 21.64 -11.12
CA SER A 82 -6.62 21.42 -12.56
C SER A 82 -5.30 20.84 -13.08
N ALA A 83 -4.23 20.86 -12.27
CA ALA A 83 -2.93 20.35 -12.65
C ALA A 83 -2.87 18.82 -12.56
N ARG A 84 -2.29 18.20 -13.59
CA ARG A 84 -2.05 16.76 -13.60
C ARG A 84 -1.05 16.39 -12.51
N LYS A 85 -1.33 15.32 -11.75
CA LYS A 85 -0.39 14.77 -10.74
C LYS A 85 1.01 14.56 -11.34
N MET A 86 2.03 15.03 -10.61
CA MET A 86 3.43 14.86 -11.00
C MET A 86 3.85 13.38 -10.96
N SER A 87 4.68 12.96 -11.92
CA SER A 87 5.30 11.63 -11.91
C SER A 87 6.24 11.47 -10.71
N LYS A 88 6.56 10.22 -10.31
CA LYS A 88 7.50 9.96 -9.20
C LYS A 88 8.87 10.63 -9.44
N ILE A 89 9.37 10.56 -10.67
CA ILE A 89 10.64 11.18 -11.05
C ILE A 89 10.55 12.70 -10.93
N ASN A 90 9.49 13.32 -11.45
CA ASN A 90 9.34 14.78 -11.39
C ASN A 90 9.17 15.28 -9.95
N THR A 91 8.45 14.54 -9.10
CA THR A 91 8.36 14.84 -7.67
C THR A 91 9.74 14.91 -7.02
N LEU A 92 10.59 13.90 -7.27
CA LEU A 92 11.94 13.86 -6.71
C LEU A 92 12.84 14.95 -7.30
N LEU A 93 12.81 15.15 -8.62
CA LEU A 93 13.58 16.21 -9.27
C LEU A 93 13.20 17.60 -8.76
N LEU A 94 11.90 17.85 -8.55
CA LEU A 94 11.45 19.11 -7.98
C LEU A 94 11.94 19.20 -6.54
N ALA A 95 11.67 18.23 -5.68
CA ALA A 95 12.11 18.25 -4.28
C ALA A 95 13.62 18.46 -4.10
N CYS A 96 14.48 17.89 -4.96
CA CYS A 96 15.93 18.05 -4.85
C CYS A 96 16.46 19.42 -5.32
N ASN A 97 15.70 20.15 -6.15
CA ASN A 97 16.08 21.45 -6.68
C ASN A 97 15.43 22.61 -5.92
N TRP A 98 14.74 22.29 -4.82
CA TRP A 98 14.11 23.23 -3.89
C TRP A 98 14.96 23.40 -2.63
#